data_AF-A0A829YQE1-F1
#
_entry.id   AF-A0A829YQE1-F1
#
_cell.length_a   1.000
_cell.length_b   1.000
_cell.length_c   1.000
_cell.angle_alpha   90.00
_cell.angle_beta   90.00
_cell.angle_gamma   90.00
#
_symmetry.space_group_name_H-M   'P 1'
#
loop_
_entity.id
_entity.type
_entity.pdbx_description
1 polymer ?
#
loop_
_entity_poly.entity_id
_entity_poly.type
_entity_poly.pdbx_seq_one_letter_code
_entity_poly.pdbx_strand_id
1 'polypeptide(L)'
;MTDLLQHNCARVTGPFPAITPISEVIVMSGDPFQVHFHPKLGVVIYDPVAQMGLAREQMRLFKVGSMTSSTFMRGIVSKDLNACTGETADQSSAAVESYRNARTGRRKPYCESCRRHFGSVDFTVCSDCSGIRCTCGTCSCASSSRRRKAA
;
A
#
# COMPACT_ATOMS: atom_id res chain seq x y z
N MET A 1 -12.19 -33.86 -60.95
CA MET A 1 -13.67 -33.82 -61.06
C MET A 1 -14.19 -34.07 -59.66
N THR A 2 -14.32 -32.99 -58.91
CA THR A 2 -15.61 -32.38 -58.49
C THR A 2 -16.22 -33.14 -57.32
N ASP A 3 -15.98 -32.65 -56.10
CA ASP A 3 -17.01 -32.70 -55.07
C ASP A 3 -17.13 -31.34 -54.39
N LEU A 4 -18.25 -30.72 -54.75
CA LEU A 4 -18.88 -29.55 -54.19
C LEU A 4 -19.58 -29.95 -52.89
N LEU A 5 -19.47 -29.13 -51.84
CA LEU A 5 -20.57 -28.60 -51.00
C LEU A 5 -20.09 -28.30 -49.57
N GLN A 6 -19.66 -27.05 -49.35
CA GLN A 6 -19.66 -26.43 -48.02
C GLN A 6 -20.89 -25.54 -47.91
N HIS A 7 -22.00 -26.07 -47.41
CA HIS A 7 -23.11 -25.28 -46.90
C HIS A 7 -23.64 -25.91 -45.62
N ASN A 8 -23.36 -25.30 -44.47
CA ASN A 8 -24.29 -25.32 -43.35
C ASN A 8 -24.17 -24.02 -42.56
N CYS A 9 -25.10 -23.11 -42.88
CA CYS A 9 -25.47 -21.98 -42.07
C CYS A 9 -26.17 -22.48 -40.80
N ALA A 10 -25.57 -22.29 -39.63
CA ALA A 10 -26.28 -22.32 -38.36
C ALA A 10 -25.99 -21.02 -37.60
N ARG A 11 -26.91 -20.06 -37.75
CA ARG A 11 -27.04 -18.89 -36.85
C ARG A 11 -27.42 -19.42 -35.48
N VAL A 12 -26.56 -19.20 -34.48
CA VAL A 12 -26.93 -19.32 -33.07
C VAL A 12 -27.05 -17.90 -32.52
N THR A 13 -28.26 -17.36 -32.54
CA THR A 13 -28.67 -16.20 -31.75
C THR A 13 -28.98 -16.67 -30.33
N GLY A 14 -28.02 -16.48 -29.42
CA GLY A 14 -28.23 -16.60 -27.98
C GLY A 14 -28.27 -15.20 -27.34
N PRO A 15 -29.14 -14.95 -26.34
CA PRO A 15 -29.29 -13.64 -25.72
C PRO A 15 -28.05 -13.31 -24.87
N PHE A 16 -27.47 -12.15 -25.12
CA PHE A 16 -26.46 -11.53 -24.27
C PHE A 16 -27.07 -11.23 -22.89
N PRO A 17 -26.57 -11.79 -21.78
CA PRO A 17 -26.80 -11.17 -20.48
C PRO A 17 -25.97 -9.88 -20.43
N ALA A 18 -26.68 -8.75 -20.30
CA ALA A 18 -26.09 -7.47 -19.99
C ALA A 18 -25.33 -7.58 -18.67
N ILE A 19 -24.00 -7.63 -18.75
CA ILE A 19 -23.13 -7.50 -17.58
C ILE A 19 -23.19 -6.03 -17.18
N THR A 20 -24.07 -5.73 -16.23
CA THR A 20 -23.99 -4.51 -15.45
C THR A 20 -22.68 -4.55 -14.66
N PRO A 21 -21.77 -3.56 -14.78
CA PRO A 21 -20.82 -3.34 -13.72
C PRO A 21 -21.61 -2.73 -12.57
N ILE A 22 -22.14 -3.58 -11.70
CA ILE A 22 -22.47 -3.17 -10.34
C ILE A 22 -21.12 -2.79 -9.75
N SER A 23 -20.83 -1.49 -9.75
CA SER A 23 -19.85 -0.88 -8.87
C SER A 23 -20.35 -1.09 -7.44
N GLU A 24 -20.23 -2.32 -6.97
CA GLU A 24 -20.17 -2.62 -5.55
C GLU A 24 -18.84 -2.00 -5.11
N VAL A 25 -18.93 -0.74 -4.69
CA VAL A 25 -17.95 -0.13 -3.82
C VAL A 25 -17.93 -1.02 -2.59
N ILE A 26 -17.08 -2.05 -2.62
CA ILE A 26 -16.72 -2.81 -1.45
C ILE A 26 -16.16 -1.78 -0.50
N VAL A 27 -16.97 -1.46 0.51
CA VAL A 27 -16.55 -0.74 1.69
C VAL A 27 -15.48 -1.62 2.32
N MET A 28 -14.21 -1.40 1.95
CA MET A 28 -13.04 -2.05 2.56
C MET A 28 -12.84 -1.44 3.96
N SER A 29 -13.82 -1.60 4.84
CA SER A 29 -13.68 -1.39 6.27
C SER A 29 -13.02 -2.61 6.87
N GLY A 30 -11.70 -2.66 6.75
CA GLY A 30 -10.86 -3.70 7.32
C GLY A 30 -9.42 -3.34 7.05
N ASP A 31 -8.89 -2.35 7.77
CA ASP A 31 -7.47 -2.01 7.71
C ASP A 31 -6.64 -3.30 7.85
N PRO A 32 -5.86 -3.70 6.82
CA PRO A 32 -5.02 -4.90 6.90
C PRO A 32 -3.78 -4.68 7.76
N PHE A 33 -3.63 -3.48 8.35
CA PHE A 33 -2.47 -3.08 9.11
C PHE A 33 -2.56 -3.63 10.53
N GLN A 34 -1.52 -4.37 10.94
CA GLN A 34 -1.42 -4.87 12.30
C GLN A 34 -0.49 -3.95 13.11
N VAL A 35 -1.00 -3.40 14.20
CA VAL A 35 -0.25 -2.52 15.09
C VAL A 35 0.30 -3.32 16.27
N HIS A 36 1.60 -3.29 16.43
CA HIS A 36 2.34 -4.02 17.46
C HIS A 36 3.21 -3.05 18.26
N PHE A 37 3.58 -3.44 19.47
CA PHE A 37 4.56 -2.75 20.28
C PHE A 37 5.85 -3.57 20.35
N HIS A 38 6.99 -2.90 20.25
CA HIS A 38 8.31 -3.50 20.41
C HIS A 38 9.15 -2.66 21.39
N PRO A 39 9.78 -3.25 22.41
CA PRO A 39 10.42 -2.53 23.50
C PRO A 39 11.53 -1.55 23.05
N LYS A 40 12.25 -1.88 21.96
CA LYS A 40 13.29 -1.00 21.40
C LYS A 40 12.83 -0.09 20.26
N LEU A 41 11.73 -0.42 19.59
CA LEU A 41 11.29 0.30 18.37
C LEU A 41 10.04 1.14 18.64
N GLY A 42 9.41 0.98 19.81
CA GLY A 42 8.13 1.56 20.14
C GLY A 42 6.98 0.90 19.38
N VAL A 43 5.94 1.67 19.10
CA VAL A 43 4.81 1.22 18.28
C VAL A 43 5.24 1.08 16.83
N VAL A 44 4.95 -0.09 16.26
CA VAL A 44 5.26 -0.45 14.89
C VAL A 44 4.02 -0.95 14.16
N ILE A 45 3.95 -0.68 12.86
CA ILE A 45 2.87 -1.13 12.00
C ILE A 45 3.43 -2.16 11.02
N TYR A 46 2.84 -3.33 11.01
CA TYR A 46 3.02 -4.32 9.96
C TYR A 46 1.98 -4.08 8.87
N ASP A 47 2.47 -3.82 7.66
CA ASP A 47 1.66 -3.63 6.45
C ASP A 47 2.00 -4.73 5.45
N PRO A 48 1.05 -5.62 5.10
CA PRO A 48 1.26 -6.68 4.11
C PRO A 48 1.74 -6.17 2.75
N VAL A 49 1.27 -5.00 2.31
CA VAL A 49 1.68 -4.39 1.03
C VAL A 49 3.12 -3.90 1.10
N ALA A 50 3.61 -3.54 2.29
CA ALA A 50 4.99 -3.11 2.52
C ALA A 50 6.01 -4.27 2.54
N GLN A 51 5.57 -5.52 2.37
CA GLN A 51 6.44 -6.70 2.38
C GLN A 51 6.91 -7.16 0.99
N MET A 52 6.53 -6.42 -0.06
CA MET A 52 6.87 -6.81 -1.43
C MET A 52 8.39 -6.78 -1.66
N GLY A 53 8.90 -7.82 -2.32
CA GLY A 53 10.31 -7.89 -2.71
C GLY A 53 11.29 -8.11 -1.55
N LEU A 54 10.81 -8.47 -0.36
CA LEU A 54 11.67 -8.88 0.75
C LEU A 54 11.94 -10.38 0.73
N ALA A 55 13.12 -10.76 1.22
CA ALA A 55 13.43 -12.15 1.51
C ALA A 55 12.53 -12.68 2.65
N ARG A 56 12.29 -13.99 2.70
CA ARG A 56 11.45 -14.63 3.74
C ARG A 56 11.92 -14.36 5.17
N GLU A 57 13.23 -14.14 5.32
CA GLU A 57 13.89 -13.85 6.58
C GLU A 57 13.78 -12.38 7.00
N GLN A 58 13.31 -11.52 6.10
CA GLN A 58 13.16 -10.09 6.34
C GLN A 58 11.69 -9.71 6.53
N MET A 59 11.46 -8.60 7.21
CA MET A 59 10.16 -7.98 7.33
C MET A 59 10.32 -6.46 7.40
N ARG A 60 9.42 -5.73 6.76
CA ARG A 60 9.37 -4.27 6.84
C ARG A 60 8.36 -3.87 7.91
N LEU A 61 8.78 -2.99 8.80
CA LEU A 61 7.91 -2.41 9.82
C LEU A 61 7.96 -0.89 9.71
N PHE A 62 6.80 -0.26 9.87
CA PHE A 62 6.71 1.18 9.98
C PHE A 62 6.78 1.58 11.45
N LYS A 63 7.83 2.32 11.83
CA LYS A 63 8.01 2.84 13.19
C LYS A 63 7.19 4.11 13.34
N VAL A 64 6.21 4.08 14.24
CA VAL A 64 5.30 5.21 14.47
C VAL A 64 6.05 6.39 15.09
N GLY A 65 6.94 6.14 16.06
CA GLY A 65 7.68 7.21 16.75
C GLY A 65 8.58 8.05 15.83
N SER A 66 9.11 7.46 14.75
CA SER A 66 9.96 8.17 13.77
C SER A 66 9.26 8.42 12.43
N MET A 67 8.00 7.99 12.27
CA MET A 67 7.25 8.05 11.01
C MET A 67 8.03 7.50 9.81
N THR A 68 8.79 6.42 10.03
CA THR A 68 9.67 5.81 9.02
C THR A 68 9.47 4.31 8.91
N SER A 69 9.45 3.82 7.68
CA SER A 69 9.53 2.41 7.34
C SER A 69 10.98 1.93 7.35
N SER A 70 11.23 0.76 7.90
CA SER A 70 12.56 0.13 7.89
C SER A 70 12.45 -1.38 7.77
N THR A 71 13.42 -1.99 7.10
CA THR A 71 13.50 -3.44 6.93
C THR A 71 14.34 -4.05 8.07
N PHE A 72 13.85 -5.16 8.64
CA PHE A 72 14.46 -5.86 9.76
C PHE A 72 14.54 -7.37 9.49
N MET A 73 15.41 -8.07 10.22
CA MET A 73 15.39 -9.54 10.25
C MET A 73 14.21 -10.03 11.08
N ARG A 74 13.31 -10.79 10.44
CA ARG A 74 12.09 -11.34 11.03
C ARG A 74 12.40 -12.16 12.28
N GLY A 75 13.40 -13.03 12.23
CA GLY A 75 13.77 -13.89 13.37
C GLY A 75 14.24 -13.14 14.63
N ILE A 76 14.64 -11.88 14.48
CA ILE A 76 15.04 -11.01 15.60
C ILE A 76 13.81 -10.27 16.13
N VAL A 77 13.10 -9.56 15.25
CA VAL A 77 12.05 -8.64 15.68
C VAL A 77 10.76 -9.35 16.09
N SER A 78 10.38 -10.43 15.39
CA SER A 78 9.10 -11.11 15.65
C SER A 78 8.96 -11.71 17.04
N LYS A 79 10.07 -11.93 17.76
CA LYS A 79 10.05 -12.47 19.13
C LYS A 79 9.60 -11.45 20.17
N ASP A 80 9.84 -10.17 19.87
CA ASP A 80 9.63 -9.05 20.80
C ASP A 80 8.40 -8.19 20.39
N LEU A 81 7.59 -8.66 19.43
CA LEU A 81 6.35 -8.00 19.03
C LEU A 81 5.21 -8.41 19.96
N ASN A 82 4.70 -7.44 20.71
CA ASN A 82 3.56 -7.60 21.59
C ASN A 82 2.34 -6.84 21.04
N ALA A 83 1.14 -7.26 21.47
CA ALA A 83 -0.07 -6.50 21.17
C ALA A 83 0.03 -5.09 21.74
N CYS A 84 -0.29 -4.08 20.92
CA CYS A 84 -0.32 -2.69 21.38
C CYS A 84 -1.66 -2.42 22.07
N THR A 85 -1.68 -2.40 23.41
CA THR A 85 -2.88 -2.17 24.23
C THR A 85 -2.70 -1.01 25.20
N GLY A 86 -3.82 -0.43 25.69
CA GLY A 86 -3.84 0.62 26.70
C GLY A 86 -3.35 1.99 26.20
N GLU A 87 -2.79 2.80 27.10
CA GLU A 87 -2.41 4.20 26.86
C GLU A 87 -1.45 4.40 25.67
N THR A 88 -0.59 3.42 25.40
CA THR A 88 0.36 3.48 24.28
C THR A 88 -0.35 3.47 22.92
N ALA A 89 -1.48 2.74 22.83
CA ALA A 89 -2.32 2.72 21.64
C ALA A 89 -3.05 4.06 21.45
N ASP A 90 -3.55 4.64 22.54
CA ASP A 90 -4.25 5.94 22.51
C ASP A 90 -3.31 7.07 22.11
N GLN A 91 -2.09 7.13 22.67
CA GLN A 91 -1.08 8.14 22.31
C GLN A 91 -0.62 8.01 20.86
N SER A 92 -0.60 6.79 20.33
CA SER A 92 -0.13 6.51 18.96
C SER A 92 -1.24 6.57 17.91
N SER A 93 -2.50 6.72 18.33
CA SER A 93 -3.68 6.66 17.47
C SER A 93 -3.61 7.66 16.30
N ALA A 94 -3.28 8.92 16.58
CA ALA A 94 -3.16 9.97 15.57
C ALA A 94 -2.04 9.70 14.54
N ALA A 95 -0.92 9.12 14.98
CA ALA A 95 0.20 8.80 14.10
C ALA A 95 -0.07 7.53 13.26
N VAL A 96 -0.76 6.54 13.84
CA VAL A 96 -1.29 5.39 13.10
C VAL A 96 -2.30 5.84 12.05
N GLU A 97 -3.19 6.77 12.40
CA GLU A 97 -4.16 7.34 11.45
C GLU A 97 -3.48 8.12 10.34
N SER A 98 -2.42 8.90 10.65
CA SER A 98 -1.59 9.56 9.64
C SER A 98 -0.97 8.57 8.66
N TYR A 99 -0.46 7.43 9.15
CA TYR A 99 0.02 6.35 8.29
C TYR A 99 -1.08 5.77 7.39
N ARG A 100 -2.26 5.51 7.96
CA ARG A 100 -3.43 5.01 7.20
C ARG A 100 -3.81 5.97 6.10
N ASN A 101 -3.95 7.25 6.42
CA ASN A 101 -4.25 8.32 5.47
C ASN A 101 -3.19 8.45 4.38
N ALA A 102 -1.90 8.29 4.72
CA ALA A 102 -0.81 8.30 3.75
C ALA A 102 -0.88 7.12 2.76
N ARG A 103 -1.40 5.96 3.22
CA ARG A 103 -1.60 4.75 2.41
C ARG A 103 -2.86 4.81 1.55
N THR A 104 -3.99 5.17 2.13
CA THR A 104 -5.29 5.22 1.45
C THR A 104 -5.41 6.44 0.52
N GLY A 105 -4.84 7.58 0.91
CA GLY A 105 -4.85 8.81 0.13
C GLY A 105 -4.03 8.77 -1.16
N ARG A 106 -3.26 7.69 -1.40
CA ARG A 106 -2.47 7.54 -2.62
C ARG A 106 -3.25 6.89 -3.74
N ARG A 107 -3.29 7.60 -4.88
CA ARG A 107 -3.80 7.05 -6.15
C ARG A 107 -2.85 6.07 -6.85
N LYS A 108 -1.53 6.21 -6.64
CA LYS A 108 -0.49 5.41 -7.31
C LYS A 108 0.40 4.72 -6.28
N PRO A 109 0.70 3.41 -6.43
CA PRO A 109 1.47 2.65 -5.46
C PRO A 109 3.00 2.78 -5.62
N TYR A 110 3.46 3.65 -6.54
CA TYR A 110 4.87 3.91 -6.83
C TYR A 110 5.20 5.40 -6.81
N CYS A 111 6.47 5.72 -6.62
CA CYS A 111 6.97 7.08 -6.68
C CYS A 111 6.97 7.57 -8.14
N GLU A 112 6.39 8.74 -8.40
CA GLU A 112 6.36 9.30 -9.77
C GLU A 112 7.74 9.76 -10.26
N SER A 113 8.67 10.00 -9.34
CA SER A 113 10.02 10.46 -9.67
C SER A 113 10.99 9.30 -9.94
N CYS A 114 11.18 8.41 -8.97
CA CYS A 114 12.13 7.29 -9.12
C CYS A 114 11.48 5.98 -9.58
N ARG A 115 10.16 5.97 -9.80
CA ARG A 115 9.35 4.80 -10.24
C ARG A 115 9.41 3.57 -9.33
N ARG A 116 9.99 3.69 -8.12
CA ARG A 116 10.03 2.60 -7.14
C ARG A 116 8.69 2.40 -6.45
N HIS A 117 8.32 1.15 -6.20
CA HIS A 117 7.08 0.79 -5.52
C HIS A 117 7.20 1.04 -4.01
N PHE A 118 6.22 1.69 -3.37
CA PHE A 118 6.26 1.94 -1.91
C PHE A 118 6.11 0.68 -1.08
N GLY A 119 5.66 -0.41 -1.69
CA GLY A 119 5.67 -1.73 -1.09
C GLY A 119 7.05 -2.40 -1.04
N SER A 120 8.01 -1.92 -1.84
CA SER A 120 9.32 -2.58 -2.01
C SER A 120 10.49 -1.78 -1.45
N VAL A 121 10.27 -0.53 -1.03
CA VAL A 121 11.31 0.33 -0.48
C VAL A 121 10.93 0.85 0.89
N ASP A 122 11.95 1.21 1.67
CA ASP A 122 11.74 2.02 2.86
C ASP A 122 11.27 3.42 2.46
N PHE A 123 10.48 4.06 3.31
CA PHE A 123 9.87 5.37 3.07
C PHE A 123 9.57 6.06 4.40
N THR A 124 9.28 7.35 4.36
CA THR A 124 8.80 8.10 5.53
C THR A 124 7.46 8.75 5.25
N VAL A 125 6.72 9.13 6.28
CA VAL A 125 5.53 9.98 6.12
C VAL A 125 5.98 11.43 6.29
N CYS A 126 5.60 12.29 5.36
CA CYS A 126 5.91 13.71 5.41
C CYS A 126 5.00 14.41 6.41
N SER A 127 5.58 15.21 7.32
CA SER A 127 4.86 16.05 8.28
C SER A 127 3.97 17.09 7.61
N ASP A 128 4.40 17.63 6.46
CA ASP A 128 3.75 18.79 5.84
C ASP A 128 2.53 18.40 5.01
N CYS A 129 2.61 17.27 4.30
CA CYS A 129 1.53 16.82 3.41
C CYS A 129 0.87 15.51 3.84
N SER A 130 1.25 14.96 5.00
CA SER A 130 0.77 13.68 5.54
C SER A 130 0.83 12.52 4.55
N GLY A 131 1.75 12.61 3.57
CA GLY A 131 1.85 11.67 2.45
C GLY A 131 3.18 10.92 2.48
N ILE A 132 3.23 9.76 1.82
CA ILE A 132 4.47 8.98 1.74
C ILE A 132 5.54 9.77 0.98
N ARG A 133 6.67 10.03 1.64
CA ARG A 133 7.91 10.55 1.09
C ARG A 133 8.83 9.37 0.73
N CYS A 134 9.17 9.27 -0.55
CA CYS A 134 10.07 8.24 -1.04
C CYS A 134 11.51 8.48 -0.56
N THR A 135 12.36 7.45 -0.59
CA THR A 135 13.81 7.54 -0.36
C THR A 135 14.52 8.53 -1.29
N CYS A 136 13.97 8.80 -2.48
CA CYS A 136 14.47 9.86 -3.36
C CYS A 136 14.08 11.28 -2.92
N GLY A 137 13.48 11.43 -1.73
CA GLY A 137 13.04 12.71 -1.15
C GLY A 137 11.69 13.23 -1.65
N THR A 138 11.08 12.60 -2.65
CA THR A 138 9.85 13.09 -3.31
C THR A 138 8.59 12.74 -2.50
N CYS A 139 7.78 13.76 -2.21
CA CYS A 139 6.41 13.71 -1.64
C CYS A 139 5.45 14.50 -2.56
N SER A 140 4.15 14.41 -2.29
CA SER A 140 3.12 15.24 -2.97
C SER A 140 3.42 16.74 -2.88
N CYS A 141 3.89 17.20 -1.72
CA CYS A 141 4.35 18.57 -1.48
C CYS A 141 5.51 19.01 -2.40
N ALA A 142 6.58 18.21 -2.43
CA ALA A 142 7.80 18.50 -3.17
C ALA A 142 7.60 18.40 -4.69
N SER A 143 6.72 17.50 -5.15
CA SER A 143 6.31 17.43 -6.56
C SER A 143 5.48 18.65 -6.97
N SER A 144 4.52 19.08 -6.14
CA SER A 144 3.68 20.24 -6.42
C SER A 144 4.48 21.55 -6.46
N SER A 145 5.43 21.73 -5.54
CA SER A 145 6.34 22.89 -5.53
C SER A 145 7.18 23.00 -6.81
N ARG A 146 7.74 21.88 -7.29
CA ARG A 146 8.50 21.85 -8.56
C ARG A 146 7.62 22.18 -9.77
N ARG A 147 6.38 21.69 -9.80
CA ARG A 147 5.45 21.96 -10.92
C ARG A 147 5.09 23.44 -11.05
N ARG A 148 4.99 24.18 -9.94
CA ARG A 148 4.68 25.63 -9.96
C ARG A 148 5.86 26.51 -10.41
N LYS A 149 7.10 26.01 -10.35
CA LYS A 149 8.28 26.77 -10.81
C LYS A 149 8.60 26.60 -12.30
N ALA A 150 7.91 25.71 -12.99
CA ALA A 150 8.13 25.40 -14.40
C ALA A 150 7.00 25.93 -15.31
N ALA A 151 6.21 26.88 -14.82
CA ALA A 151 5.10 27.52 -15.51
C ALA A 151 5.33 29.03 -15.56
#